data_AF-A0AA38L0V2-F1
#
_entry.id   AF-A0AA38L0V2-F1
#
_cell.length_a   1.000
_cell.length_b   1.000
_cell.length_c   1.000
_cell.angle_alpha   90.00
_cell.angle_beta   90.00
_cell.angle_gamma   90.00
#
_symmetry.space_group_name_H-M   'P 1'
#
loop_
_entity.id
_entity.type
_entity.pdbx_description
1 polymer ?
#
loop_
_entity_poly.entity_id
_entity_poly.type
_entity_poly.pdbx_seq_one_letter_code
_entity_poly.pdbx_strand_id
1 'polypeptide(L)'
;NSGALYERKVAGIAKIIIGGFRNGTRDLSEELWTYQIGLCGENLELYTKVGSKNVNWNSTSKPPPNQPMTWYKTTMNAPHGDEPVALDLSSMGKGQAWVNGEHIGRYWVSYHSLPGNCSSTCDYRGRYNKHKCESNCGQPSQRLYHIPRSLLQPVGNMVVLFEETGGNPLEVSLHRWSLRRICAHISERHLSSINLLPKMKNDLKILHENTKLSLQLECPMGKMISSIIFVSFGNPQGECGHFKEGTCHSMKSRVTAEKACFGKHECFLEVSSEAFGEDPCVGTMKSLAVEAICS
;
A
#
# COMPACT_ATOMS: atom_id res chain seq x y z
N ASN A 1 6.67 -20.78 -3.56
CA ASN A 1 6.80 -21.68 -2.39
C ASN A 1 5.71 -22.76 -2.37
N SER A 2 5.18 -23.19 -3.53
CA SER A 2 4.11 -24.18 -3.61
C SER A 2 4.26 -25.03 -4.87
N GLY A 3 3.68 -26.23 -4.83
CA GLY A 3 3.78 -27.26 -5.87
C GLY A 3 4.42 -28.54 -5.35
N ALA A 4 4.06 -29.68 -5.94
CA ALA A 4 4.68 -30.96 -5.62
C ALA A 4 6.19 -30.92 -5.95
N LEU A 5 7.01 -31.43 -5.03
CA LEU A 5 8.48 -31.48 -5.16
C LEU A 5 9.12 -30.11 -5.42
N TYR A 6 8.52 -29.02 -4.94
CA TYR A 6 9.03 -27.66 -5.13
C TYR A 6 10.45 -27.49 -4.55
N GLU A 7 10.78 -28.22 -3.49
CA GLU A 7 12.10 -28.27 -2.85
C GLU A 7 13.19 -28.88 -3.74
N ARG A 8 12.81 -29.64 -4.79
CA ARG A 8 13.76 -30.20 -5.77
C ARG A 8 14.11 -29.25 -6.90
N LYS A 9 13.44 -28.09 -7.00
CA LYS A 9 13.77 -27.10 -8.02
C LYS A 9 15.14 -26.50 -7.71
N VAL A 10 16.00 -26.48 -8.72
CA VAL A 10 17.33 -25.87 -8.63
C VAL A 10 17.28 -24.40 -9.03
N ALA A 11 18.14 -23.59 -8.42
CA ALA A 11 18.39 -22.20 -8.78
C ALA A 11 19.89 -22.02 -9.02
N GLY A 12 20.25 -21.05 -9.86
CA GLY A 12 21.64 -20.78 -10.25
C GLY A 12 21.96 -21.23 -11.68
N ILE A 13 23.25 -21.15 -12.02
CA ILE A 13 23.75 -21.44 -13.36
C ILE A 13 24.11 -22.92 -13.43
N ALA A 14 23.53 -23.67 -14.37
CA ALA A 14 23.73 -25.11 -14.53
C ALA A 14 24.43 -25.52 -15.83
N LYS A 15 24.45 -24.64 -16.84
CA LYS A 15 25.06 -24.92 -18.14
C LYS A 15 25.59 -23.65 -18.78
N ILE A 16 26.83 -23.68 -19.27
CA ILE A 16 27.52 -22.52 -19.85
C ILE A 16 28.17 -22.96 -21.17
N ILE A 17 27.66 -22.48 -22.28
CA ILE A 17 28.25 -22.66 -23.61
C ILE A 17 28.64 -21.29 -24.16
N ILE A 18 29.88 -21.16 -24.59
CA ILE A 18 30.39 -19.95 -25.23
C ILE A 18 30.66 -20.25 -26.71
N GLY A 19 30.11 -19.43 -27.60
CA GLY A 19 30.33 -19.51 -29.05
C GLY A 19 31.33 -18.47 -29.57
N GLY A 20 31.62 -18.51 -30.88
CA GLY A 20 32.48 -17.53 -31.55
C GLY A 20 33.95 -17.91 -31.65
N PHE A 21 34.30 -19.14 -31.26
CA PHE A 21 35.65 -19.67 -31.46
C PHE A 21 35.81 -20.19 -32.89
N ARG A 22 37.05 -20.25 -33.39
CA ARG A 22 37.37 -20.84 -34.70
C ARG A 22 36.85 -22.27 -34.85
N ASN A 23 36.76 -23.01 -33.74
CA ASN A 23 36.25 -24.39 -33.68
C ASN A 23 34.77 -24.47 -33.24
N GLY A 24 34.01 -23.37 -33.35
CA GLY A 24 32.58 -23.32 -33.01
C GLY A 24 32.32 -22.90 -31.57
N THR A 25 31.90 -23.86 -30.75
CA THR A 25 31.46 -23.62 -29.35
C THR A 25 32.36 -24.34 -28.35
N ARG A 26 32.47 -23.78 -27.15
CA ARG A 26 33.14 -24.38 -26.00
C ARG A 26 32.15 -24.51 -24.85
N ASP A 27 32.01 -25.72 -24.32
CA ASP A 27 31.25 -25.98 -23.11
C ASP A 27 32.16 -25.77 -21.89
N LEU A 28 31.73 -24.95 -20.94
CA LEU A 28 32.45 -24.68 -19.69
C LEU A 28 31.77 -25.30 -18.47
N SER A 29 30.74 -26.12 -18.66
CA SER A 29 29.90 -26.61 -17.56
C SER A 29 30.66 -27.56 -16.62
N GLU A 30 31.65 -28.31 -17.14
CA GLU A 30 32.47 -29.28 -16.41
C GLU A 30 33.88 -28.75 -16.06
N GLU A 31 34.15 -27.47 -16.32
CA GLU A 31 35.42 -26.83 -15.98
C GLU A 31 35.50 -26.55 -14.46
N LEU A 32 36.70 -26.25 -13.95
CA LEU A 32 36.88 -25.90 -12.54
C LEU A 32 36.28 -24.52 -12.24
N TRP A 33 35.27 -24.46 -11.37
CA TRP A 33 34.62 -23.22 -10.93
C TRP A 33 34.96 -22.87 -9.48
N THR A 34 35.05 -21.57 -9.18
CA THR A 34 35.19 -21.03 -7.82
C THR A 34 33.86 -20.43 -7.37
N TYR A 35 33.50 -20.62 -6.10
CA TYR A 35 32.26 -20.14 -5.52
C TYR A 35 32.54 -19.16 -4.39
N GLN A 36 31.79 -18.05 -4.38
CA GLN A 36 31.73 -17.13 -3.25
C GLN A 36 30.27 -16.99 -2.82
N ILE A 37 29.99 -17.29 -1.56
CA ILE A 37 28.64 -17.19 -1.00
C ILE A 37 28.43 -15.78 -0.46
N GLY A 38 27.36 -15.13 -0.88
CA GLY A 38 26.98 -13.79 -0.41
C GLY A 38 27.91 -12.67 -0.88
N LEU A 39 27.67 -11.48 -0.35
CA LEU A 39 28.40 -10.27 -0.71
C LEU A 39 29.49 -9.96 0.33
N CYS A 40 30.60 -9.37 -0.10
CA CYS A 40 31.63 -8.91 0.83
C CYS A 40 31.07 -7.96 1.90
N GLY A 41 30.13 -7.08 1.52
CA GLY A 41 29.48 -6.18 2.47
C GLY A 41 28.52 -6.87 3.46
N GLU A 42 27.97 -8.03 3.10
CA GLU A 42 27.18 -8.85 4.02
C GLU A 42 28.10 -9.53 5.04
N ASN A 43 29.21 -10.11 4.59
CA ASN A 43 30.20 -10.75 5.45
C ASN A 43 30.90 -9.76 6.42
N LEU A 44 31.05 -8.51 6.00
CA LEU A 44 31.54 -7.42 6.85
C LEU A 44 30.45 -6.78 7.71
N GLU A 45 29.20 -7.22 7.58
CA GLU A 45 28.03 -6.70 8.28
C GLU A 45 27.91 -5.16 8.18
N LEU A 46 28.07 -4.60 6.97
CA LEU A 46 28.08 -3.14 6.77
C LEU A 46 26.82 -2.41 7.25
N TYR A 47 25.74 -3.16 7.42
CA TYR A 47 24.47 -2.72 7.98
C TYR A 47 24.47 -2.56 9.51
N THR A 48 25.52 -2.99 10.22
CA THR A 48 25.67 -2.81 11.68
C THR A 48 26.61 -1.65 12.02
N LYS A 49 26.48 -1.07 13.23
CA LYS A 49 27.36 0.03 13.68
C LYS A 49 28.84 -0.40 13.79
N VAL A 50 29.09 -1.68 14.06
CA VAL A 50 30.44 -2.24 14.17
C VAL A 50 31.00 -2.55 12.79
N GLY A 51 30.26 -3.33 11.99
CA GLY A 51 30.69 -3.73 10.65
C GLY A 51 30.90 -2.56 9.70
N SER A 52 30.07 -1.52 9.81
CA SER A 52 30.20 -0.29 9.02
C SER A 52 31.54 0.44 9.23
N LYS A 53 32.28 0.19 10.31
CA LYS A 53 33.61 0.78 10.56
C LYS A 53 34.75 0.02 9.86
N ASN A 54 34.49 -1.17 9.34
CA ASN A 54 35.50 -2.00 8.68
C ASN A 54 35.83 -1.55 7.25
N VAL A 55 35.16 -0.51 6.74
CA VAL A 55 35.36 0.03 5.40
C VAL A 55 35.43 1.55 5.43
N ASN A 56 36.12 2.10 4.43
CA ASN A 56 36.19 3.54 4.21
C ASN A 56 35.01 3.99 3.35
N TRP A 57 33.99 4.56 4.00
CA TRP A 57 32.86 5.16 3.30
C TRP A 57 33.28 6.46 2.61
N ASN A 58 32.93 6.61 1.34
CA ASN A 58 33.10 7.87 0.64
C ASN A 58 31.93 8.81 0.99
N SER A 59 32.17 9.79 1.87
CA SER A 59 31.16 10.77 2.25
C SER A 59 30.97 11.80 1.13
N THR A 60 29.78 11.83 0.53
CA THR A 60 29.45 12.76 -0.56
C THR A 60 28.00 13.18 -0.49
N SER A 61 27.71 14.44 -0.82
CA SER A 61 26.35 14.94 -1.02
C SER A 61 25.79 14.63 -2.40
N LYS A 62 26.61 14.08 -3.30
CA LYS A 62 26.24 13.69 -4.67
C LYS A 62 26.78 12.30 -4.96
N PRO A 63 26.22 11.25 -4.31
CA PRO A 63 26.55 9.88 -4.65
C PRO A 63 26.24 9.63 -6.14
N PRO A 64 27.10 8.90 -6.86
CA PRO A 64 26.86 8.60 -8.26
C PRO A 64 25.59 7.75 -8.40
N PRO A 65 24.62 8.18 -9.24
CA PRO A 65 23.42 7.39 -9.48
C PRO A 65 23.75 6.18 -10.36
N ASN A 66 22.88 5.18 -10.31
CA ASN A 66 22.89 4.03 -11.23
C ASN A 66 24.19 3.21 -11.19
N GLN A 67 24.87 3.18 -10.04
CA GLN A 67 25.98 2.25 -9.83
C GLN A 67 25.45 0.91 -9.31
N PRO A 68 25.68 -0.21 -10.02
CA PRO A 68 25.31 -1.52 -9.52
C PRO A 68 26.21 -1.93 -8.34
N MET A 69 25.77 -2.92 -7.58
CA MET A 69 26.51 -3.51 -6.47
C MET A 69 27.05 -2.50 -5.44
N THR A 70 26.28 -1.45 -5.14
CA THR A 70 26.72 -0.32 -4.33
C THR A 70 26.04 -0.30 -2.96
N TRP A 71 26.81 -0.02 -1.92
CA TRP A 71 26.28 0.19 -0.57
C TRP A 71 26.15 1.69 -0.29
N TYR A 72 24.97 2.10 0.19
CA TYR A 72 24.71 3.45 0.65
C TYR A 72 24.39 3.45 2.14
N LYS A 73 24.85 4.49 2.84
CA LYS A 73 24.56 4.69 4.26
C LYS A 73 24.22 6.15 4.52
N THR A 74 23.22 6.37 5.36
CA THR A 74 22.88 7.69 5.87
C THR A 74 22.36 7.61 7.31
N THR A 75 22.14 8.76 7.93
CA THR A 75 21.53 8.89 9.24
C THR A 75 20.28 9.75 9.16
N MET A 76 19.22 9.37 9.88
CA MET A 76 17.96 10.12 9.90
C MET A 76 17.35 10.21 11.29
N ASN A 77 16.56 11.25 11.53
CA ASN A 77 15.72 11.36 12.73
C ASN A 77 14.36 10.70 12.47
N ALA A 78 13.75 10.15 13.52
CA ALA A 78 12.42 9.59 13.40
C ALA A 78 11.41 10.72 13.15
N PRO A 79 10.44 10.53 12.23
CA PRO A 79 9.36 11.51 12.06
C PRO A 79 8.55 11.64 13.35
N HIS A 80 8.06 12.83 13.68
CA HIS A 80 7.09 13.00 14.76
C HIS A 80 5.77 12.27 14.46
N GLY A 81 5.05 11.92 15.53
CA GLY A 81 3.75 11.25 15.48
C GLY A 81 3.83 9.72 15.50
N ASP A 82 2.67 9.09 15.61
CA ASP A 82 2.53 7.63 15.76
C ASP A 82 2.17 6.92 14.44
N GLU A 83 2.05 7.67 13.34
CA GLU A 83 1.69 7.10 12.04
C GLU A 83 2.73 6.07 11.56
N PRO A 84 2.35 4.98 10.86
CA PRO A 84 3.31 4.07 10.26
C PRO A 84 4.28 4.80 9.33
N VAL A 85 5.52 4.32 9.26
CA VAL A 85 6.59 4.93 8.47
C VAL A 85 7.10 3.94 7.44
N ALA A 86 7.46 4.42 6.26
CA ALA A 86 8.08 3.62 5.22
C ALA A 86 9.23 4.39 4.58
N LEU A 87 10.19 3.68 4.00
CA LEU A 87 11.09 4.25 2.99
C LEU A 87 10.37 4.28 1.65
N ASP A 88 10.35 5.44 1.02
CA ASP A 88 10.05 5.55 -0.40
C ASP A 88 11.34 5.29 -1.18
N LEU A 89 11.39 4.15 -1.85
CA LEU A 89 12.53 3.71 -2.64
C LEU A 89 12.25 3.83 -4.14
N SER A 90 11.27 4.66 -4.56
CA SER A 90 10.86 4.78 -5.98
C SER A 90 11.99 5.07 -6.96
N SER A 91 13.07 5.71 -6.49
CA SER A 91 14.25 6.06 -7.29
C SER A 91 15.32 4.97 -7.33
N MET A 92 15.12 3.87 -6.61
CA MET A 92 16.07 2.75 -6.49
C MET A 92 15.73 1.63 -7.45
N GLY A 93 16.62 0.64 -7.57
CA GLY A 93 16.45 -0.50 -8.46
C GLY A 93 15.98 -1.74 -7.71
N LYS A 94 16.95 -2.58 -7.32
CA LYS A 94 16.74 -3.85 -6.60
C LYS A 94 17.79 -3.96 -5.53
N GLY A 95 17.42 -4.46 -4.35
CA GLY A 95 18.37 -4.51 -3.26
C GLY A 95 17.79 -4.94 -1.93
N GLN A 96 18.51 -4.56 -0.87
CA GLN A 96 18.18 -4.87 0.52
C GLN A 96 18.31 -3.60 1.36
N ALA A 97 17.47 -3.47 2.37
CA ALA A 97 17.45 -2.31 3.25
C ALA A 97 17.53 -2.72 4.72
N TRP A 98 18.24 -1.90 5.50
CA TRP A 98 18.39 -2.04 6.94
C TRP A 98 18.19 -0.72 7.66
N VAL A 99 17.59 -0.79 8.85
CA VAL A 99 17.46 0.34 9.78
C VAL A 99 18.00 -0.10 11.13
N ASN A 100 18.99 0.63 11.65
CA ASN A 100 19.65 0.34 12.93
C ASN A 100 20.23 -1.07 13.06
N GLY A 101 20.65 -1.70 11.96
CA GLY A 101 21.14 -3.08 11.93
C GLY A 101 20.08 -4.12 11.59
N GLU A 102 18.80 -3.77 11.70
CA GLU A 102 17.69 -4.67 11.44
C GLU A 102 17.30 -4.66 9.97
N HIS A 103 17.17 -5.85 9.36
CA HIS A 103 16.80 -6.00 7.97
C HIS A 103 15.29 -5.75 7.78
N ILE A 104 14.93 -4.70 7.03
CA ILE A 104 13.52 -4.32 6.82
C ILE A 104 12.91 -4.94 5.55
N GLY A 105 13.74 -5.55 4.69
CA GLY A 105 13.26 -6.30 3.53
C GLY A 105 14.12 -6.13 2.28
N ARG A 106 13.79 -6.97 1.29
CA ARG A 106 14.26 -6.82 -0.08
C ARG A 106 13.38 -5.81 -0.79
N TYR A 107 14.00 -4.90 -1.53
CA TYR A 107 13.28 -4.01 -2.43
C TYR A 107 13.52 -4.42 -3.88
N TRP A 108 12.49 -4.26 -4.71
CA TRP A 108 12.59 -4.50 -6.15
C TRP A 108 11.66 -3.56 -6.89
N VAL A 109 12.04 -2.30 -6.89
CA VAL A 109 11.25 -1.18 -7.42
C VAL A 109 11.29 -1.17 -8.95
N SER A 110 12.40 -1.58 -9.54
CA SER A 110 12.53 -1.76 -11.00
C SER A 110 11.65 -2.90 -11.56
N TYR A 111 11.04 -3.72 -10.71
CA TYR A 111 10.06 -4.72 -11.11
C TYR A 111 8.66 -4.11 -11.12
N HIS A 112 8.22 -3.70 -12.31
CA HIS A 112 6.89 -3.15 -12.50
C HIS A 112 5.85 -4.27 -12.60
N SER A 113 4.67 -4.02 -12.04
CA SER A 113 3.50 -4.84 -12.32
C SER A 113 3.21 -4.82 -13.81
N LEU A 114 2.64 -5.91 -14.32
CA LEU A 114 2.25 -5.97 -15.73
C LEU A 114 1.31 -4.79 -16.04
N PRO A 115 1.37 -4.22 -17.26
CA PRO A 115 0.40 -3.22 -17.73
C PRO A 115 -1.03 -3.77 -17.90
N GLY A 116 -1.39 -4.82 -17.15
CA GLY A 116 -2.62 -5.58 -17.29
C GLY A 116 -3.87 -4.71 -17.17
N ASN A 117 -5.01 -5.35 -17.40
CA ASN A 117 -6.31 -4.68 -17.42
C ASN A 117 -6.80 -4.39 -15.99
N CYS A 118 -6.05 -3.59 -15.22
CA CYS A 118 -6.55 -3.01 -13.99
C CYS A 118 -7.82 -2.24 -14.36
N SER A 119 -8.96 -2.89 -14.11
CA SER A 119 -10.26 -2.31 -14.40
C SER A 119 -10.37 -1.00 -13.63
N SER A 120 -10.86 0.04 -14.29
CA SER A 120 -11.21 1.29 -13.62
C SER A 120 -12.38 1.16 -12.64
N THR A 121 -12.97 -0.04 -12.54
CA THR A 121 -14.08 -0.35 -11.65
C THR A 121 -13.91 -1.75 -11.05
N CYS A 122 -14.14 -1.88 -9.74
CA CYS A 122 -14.21 -3.16 -9.04
C CYS A 122 -15.61 -3.30 -8.40
N ASP A 123 -16.46 -4.15 -8.99
CA ASP A 123 -17.76 -4.47 -8.40
C ASP A 123 -17.62 -5.65 -7.44
N TYR A 124 -18.00 -5.46 -6.17
CA TYR A 124 -17.97 -6.52 -5.17
C TYR A 124 -18.90 -7.68 -5.52
N ARG A 125 -19.98 -7.42 -6.28
CA ARG A 125 -20.99 -8.42 -6.68
C ARG A 125 -20.43 -9.38 -7.73
N GLY A 126 -20.98 -10.59 -7.77
CA GLY A 126 -20.59 -11.63 -8.74
C GLY A 126 -19.30 -12.37 -8.35
N ARG A 127 -19.00 -13.44 -9.10
CA ARG A 127 -17.91 -14.38 -8.78
C ARG A 127 -16.56 -13.66 -8.69
N TYR A 128 -15.85 -13.88 -7.57
CA TYR A 128 -14.50 -13.38 -7.39
C TYR A 128 -13.46 -14.24 -8.10
N ASN A 129 -12.40 -13.59 -8.59
CA ASN A 129 -11.14 -14.22 -8.96
C ASN A 129 -9.98 -13.25 -8.64
N LYS A 130 -8.75 -13.75 -8.59
CA LYS A 130 -7.57 -12.98 -8.19
C LYS A 130 -7.27 -11.75 -9.07
N HIS A 131 -7.77 -11.73 -10.30
CA HIS A 131 -7.59 -10.64 -11.27
C HIS A 131 -8.76 -9.66 -11.30
N LYS A 132 -9.82 -9.88 -10.50
CA LYS A 132 -11.07 -9.10 -10.59
C LYS A 132 -10.89 -7.62 -10.22
N CYS A 133 -10.02 -7.34 -9.26
CA CYS A 133 -9.84 -6.02 -8.67
C CYS A 133 -8.36 -5.70 -8.44
N GLU A 134 -7.53 -6.05 -9.43
CA GLU A 134 -6.13 -5.64 -9.42
C GLU A 134 -6.01 -4.12 -9.54
N SER A 135 -5.03 -3.54 -8.86
CA SER A 135 -4.72 -2.12 -8.89
C SER A 135 -3.21 -1.94 -9.07
N ASN A 136 -2.75 -0.69 -9.22
CA ASN A 136 -1.33 -0.36 -9.34
C ASN A 136 -0.65 -0.98 -10.59
N CYS A 137 -1.36 -1.14 -11.70
CA CYS A 137 -0.80 -1.65 -12.96
C CYS A 137 0.22 -0.69 -13.59
N GLY A 138 1.29 -1.24 -14.18
CA GLY A 138 2.38 -0.48 -14.80
C GLY A 138 3.28 0.29 -13.81
N GLN A 139 2.97 0.23 -12.52
CA GLN A 139 3.75 0.85 -11.45
C GLN A 139 4.74 -0.15 -10.84
N PRO A 140 5.76 0.30 -10.10
CA PRO A 140 6.57 -0.57 -9.25
C PRO A 140 5.68 -1.50 -8.42
N SER A 141 5.96 -2.80 -8.45
CA SER A 141 5.20 -3.81 -7.71
C SER A 141 5.12 -3.49 -6.21
N GLN A 142 6.17 -2.89 -5.66
CA GLN A 142 6.18 -2.26 -4.35
C GLN A 142 7.11 -1.04 -4.35
N ARG A 143 6.57 0.11 -3.96
CA ARG A 143 7.30 1.39 -3.83
C ARG A 143 7.70 1.71 -2.39
N LEU A 144 6.77 1.51 -1.46
CA LEU A 144 6.93 1.85 -0.04
C LEU A 144 7.34 0.61 0.76
N TYR A 145 8.40 0.75 1.55
CA TYR A 145 8.99 -0.32 2.37
C TYR A 145 8.85 0.03 3.84
N HIS A 146 7.97 -0.68 4.54
CA HIS A 146 7.59 -0.39 5.92
C HIS A 146 8.77 -0.46 6.90
N ILE A 147 8.88 0.55 7.77
CA ILE A 147 9.78 0.58 8.93
C ILE A 147 8.91 0.54 10.19
N PRO A 148 8.93 -0.56 10.96
CA PRO A 148 8.27 -0.60 12.25
C PRO A 148 8.79 0.51 13.17
N ARG A 149 7.87 1.27 13.77
CA ARG A 149 8.20 2.39 14.66
C ARG A 149 9.10 1.97 15.83
N SER A 150 8.96 0.75 16.32
CA SER A 150 9.78 0.19 17.40
C SER A 150 11.26 0.05 17.04
N LEU A 151 11.61 0.05 15.75
CA LEU A 151 13.01 0.04 15.29
C LEU A 151 13.65 1.42 15.31
N LEU A 152 12.87 2.49 15.45
CA LEU A 152 13.33 3.87 15.36
C LEU A 152 13.60 4.47 16.74
N GLN A 153 14.76 5.11 16.88
CA GLN A 153 15.11 6.01 17.95
C GLN A 153 14.70 7.45 17.56
N PRO A 154 14.49 8.38 18.51
CA PRO A 154 14.12 9.76 18.17
C PRO A 154 15.10 10.43 17.20
N VAL A 155 16.40 10.17 17.36
CA VAL A 155 17.49 10.76 16.57
C VAL A 155 18.57 9.73 16.24
N GLY A 156 19.29 9.95 15.15
CA GLY A 156 20.51 9.20 14.84
C GLY A 156 20.28 7.76 14.34
N ASN A 157 19.15 7.50 13.68
CA ASN A 157 18.88 6.19 13.08
C ASN A 157 19.76 5.96 11.87
N MET A 158 20.47 4.84 11.83
CA MET A 158 21.31 4.48 10.69
C MET A 158 20.47 3.74 9.65
N VAL A 159 20.47 4.22 8.41
CA VAL A 159 19.86 3.52 7.27
C VAL A 159 20.98 3.06 6.36
N VAL A 160 20.95 1.77 6.00
CA VAL A 160 21.88 1.18 5.05
C VAL A 160 21.08 0.52 3.93
N LEU A 161 21.47 0.78 2.69
CA LEU A 161 20.92 0.17 1.49
C LEU A 161 22.03 -0.55 0.75
N PHE A 162 21.76 -1.76 0.29
CA PHE A 162 22.54 -2.41 -0.75
C PHE A 162 21.74 -2.34 -2.05
N GLU A 163 22.28 -1.69 -3.08
CA GLU A 163 21.70 -1.56 -4.41
C GLU A 163 22.42 -2.49 -5.39
N GLU A 164 21.70 -3.48 -5.91
CA GLU A 164 22.19 -4.52 -6.82
C GLU A 164 22.27 -4.01 -8.25
N THR A 165 21.25 -3.29 -8.74
CA THR A 165 21.09 -2.95 -10.16
C THR A 165 21.50 -1.54 -10.53
N GLY A 166 21.35 -0.60 -9.60
CA GLY A 166 21.57 0.84 -9.79
C GLY A 166 20.30 1.65 -9.57
N GLY A 167 20.43 2.78 -8.88
CA GLY A 167 19.36 3.74 -8.64
C GLY A 167 19.89 5.09 -8.15
N ASN A 168 19.01 6.03 -7.85
CA ASN A 168 19.35 7.36 -7.33
C ASN A 168 19.04 7.46 -5.82
N PRO A 169 20.04 7.37 -4.93
CA PRO A 169 19.83 7.42 -3.48
C PRO A 169 19.45 8.81 -2.96
N LEU A 170 19.59 9.88 -3.75
CA LEU A 170 19.24 11.25 -3.33
C LEU A 170 17.73 11.51 -3.23
N GLU A 171 16.94 10.70 -3.93
CA GLU A 171 15.48 10.80 -3.92
C GLU A 171 14.83 9.87 -2.90
N VAL A 172 15.62 9.03 -2.23
CA VAL A 172 15.13 8.18 -1.13
C VAL A 172 14.64 9.07 0.00
N SER A 173 13.42 8.82 0.47
CA SER A 173 12.80 9.64 1.49
C SER A 173 12.00 8.82 2.50
N LEU A 174 11.77 9.41 3.67
CA LEU A 174 10.85 8.85 4.65
C LEU A 174 9.43 9.28 4.33
N HIS A 175 8.55 8.30 4.16
CA HIS A 175 7.12 8.51 4.00
C HIS A 175 6.39 8.21 5.30
N ARG A 176 5.54 9.13 5.75
CA ARG A 176 4.59 8.89 6.84
C ARG A 176 3.26 8.46 6.23
N TRP A 177 2.83 7.25 6.54
CA TRP A 177 1.55 6.75 6.11
C TRP A 177 0.44 7.39 6.95
N SER A 178 -0.18 8.43 6.42
CA SER A 178 -1.36 9.00 7.05
C SER A 178 -2.61 8.33 6.46
N LEU A 179 -3.21 7.38 7.21
CA LEU A 179 -4.61 6.98 6.98
C LEU A 179 -5.51 8.15 7.37
N ARG A 180 -5.44 9.20 6.56
CA ARG A 180 -6.25 10.38 6.74
C ARG A 180 -7.59 10.14 6.11
N ARG A 181 -7.66 9.55 4.92
CA ARG A 181 -8.92 9.47 4.18
C ARG A 181 -9.63 8.15 4.43
N ILE A 182 -10.86 8.23 4.95
CA ILE A 182 -11.84 7.14 4.95
C ILE A 182 -12.98 7.50 4.02
N CYS A 183 -13.66 6.50 3.48
CA CYS A 183 -14.70 6.70 2.49
C CYS A 183 -15.67 5.53 2.45
N ALA A 184 -16.89 5.81 2.00
CA ALA A 184 -17.90 4.81 1.74
C ALA A 184 -18.86 5.29 0.66
N HIS A 185 -19.41 4.34 -0.11
CA HIS A 185 -20.44 4.61 -1.11
C HIS A 185 -21.48 3.50 -1.06
N ILE A 186 -22.74 3.89 -0.87
CA ILE A 186 -23.87 2.97 -0.80
C ILE A 186 -25.04 3.53 -1.60
N SER A 187 -25.75 2.67 -2.33
CA SER A 187 -26.96 3.04 -3.07
C SER A 187 -28.21 2.46 -2.45
N GLU A 188 -29.36 3.04 -2.76
CA GLU A 188 -30.69 2.54 -2.34
C GLU A 188 -30.97 1.08 -2.78
N ARG A 189 -30.16 0.50 -3.69
CA ARG A 189 -30.25 -0.93 -4.04
C ARG A 189 -29.66 -1.87 -2.99
N HIS A 190 -28.82 -1.34 -2.10
CA HIS A 190 -28.18 -2.16 -1.09
C HIS A 190 -29.20 -2.52 0.00
N LEU A 191 -29.16 -3.78 0.43
CA LEU A 191 -29.95 -4.23 1.57
C LEU A 191 -29.35 -3.63 2.84
N SER A 192 -30.20 -3.31 3.82
CA SER A 192 -29.71 -2.89 5.14
C SER A 192 -28.86 -4.01 5.76
N SER A 193 -27.75 -3.62 6.38
CA SER A 193 -26.79 -4.55 6.98
C SER A 193 -27.49 -5.45 8.00
N ILE A 194 -27.66 -6.73 7.69
CA ILE A 194 -28.22 -7.78 8.58
C ILE A 194 -27.23 -8.15 9.71
N ASN A 195 -26.07 -7.50 9.78
CA ASN A 195 -24.98 -7.86 10.70
C ASN A 195 -25.20 -7.46 12.18
N LEU A 196 -26.39 -7.00 12.57
CA LEU A 196 -26.78 -6.75 13.96
C LEU A 196 -27.45 -7.96 14.63
N LEU A 197 -27.13 -9.19 14.23
CA LEU A 197 -27.60 -10.39 14.95
C LEU A 197 -26.53 -10.88 15.93
N PRO A 198 -26.66 -10.63 17.25
CA PRO A 198 -26.21 -11.63 18.20
C PRO A 198 -27.01 -12.91 17.91
N LYS A 199 -26.36 -14.07 18.02
CA LYS A 199 -26.96 -15.40 17.84
C LYS A 199 -28.33 -15.51 18.54
N MET A 200 -29.42 -15.20 17.85
CA MET A 200 -30.79 -15.49 18.28
C MET A 200 -31.51 -16.14 17.11
N LYS A 201 -31.32 -17.46 17.02
CA LYS A 201 -32.28 -18.35 16.37
C LYS A 201 -33.57 -18.25 17.19
N ASN A 202 -34.58 -17.50 16.73
CA ASN A 202 -35.97 -17.97 16.64
C ASN A 202 -37.03 -16.92 16.26
N ASP A 203 -36.74 -15.63 16.16
CA ASP A 203 -37.79 -14.62 15.85
C ASP A 203 -37.56 -13.87 14.53
N LEU A 204 -37.56 -14.60 13.42
CA LEU A 204 -37.44 -14.07 12.05
C LEU A 204 -38.71 -13.32 11.55
N LYS A 205 -39.76 -13.20 12.38
CA LYS A 205 -41.02 -12.52 12.01
C LYS A 205 -41.12 -11.05 12.47
N ILE A 206 -40.21 -10.57 13.32
CA ILE A 206 -40.25 -9.20 13.88
C ILE A 206 -39.18 -8.27 13.24
N LEU A 207 -38.26 -8.82 12.45
CA LEU A 207 -37.11 -8.06 11.90
C LEU A 207 -37.41 -7.22 10.65
N HIS A 208 -38.64 -7.21 10.14
CA HIS A 208 -38.93 -6.54 8.86
C HIS A 208 -39.24 -5.04 8.96
N GLU A 209 -39.48 -4.50 10.16
CA GLU A 209 -40.06 -3.14 10.28
C GLU A 209 -39.08 -2.01 10.61
N ASN A 210 -37.81 -2.24 10.99
CA ASN A 210 -36.97 -1.14 11.50
C ASN A 210 -35.48 -1.10 11.08
N THR A 211 -34.98 -1.96 10.18
CA THR A 211 -33.59 -1.84 9.71
C THR A 211 -33.45 -0.87 8.54
N LYS A 212 -33.27 0.41 8.86
CA LYS A 212 -32.99 1.45 7.86
C LYS A 212 -31.59 1.30 7.26
N LEU A 213 -31.48 1.49 5.94
CA LEU A 213 -30.21 1.46 5.22
C LEU A 213 -29.30 2.59 5.75
N SER A 214 -28.10 2.25 6.19
CA SER A 214 -27.16 3.22 6.75
C SER A 214 -25.75 2.99 6.23
N LEU A 215 -25.05 4.09 5.94
CA LEU A 215 -23.61 4.12 5.64
C LEU A 215 -22.83 4.29 6.94
N GLN A 216 -21.82 3.47 7.16
CA GLN A 216 -20.94 3.54 8.32
C GLN A 216 -19.58 4.12 7.92
N LEU A 217 -19.06 5.05 8.73
CA LEU A 217 -17.68 5.53 8.66
C LEU A 217 -17.00 5.27 9.99
N GLU A 218 -15.80 4.70 9.94
CA GLU A 218 -14.99 4.39 11.12
C GLU A 218 -13.55 4.82 10.87
N CYS A 219 -13.00 5.61 11.80
CA CYS A 219 -11.60 6.00 11.76
C CYS A 219 -10.70 4.91 12.36
N PRO A 220 -9.40 4.87 12.03
CA PRO A 220 -8.44 4.02 12.73
C PRO A 220 -8.42 4.28 14.25
N MET A 221 -7.99 3.28 15.02
CA MET A 221 -7.94 3.37 16.49
C MET A 221 -7.24 4.66 16.97
N GLY A 222 -7.87 5.37 17.92
CA GLY A 222 -7.35 6.60 18.50
C GLY A 222 -7.49 7.86 17.62
N LYS A 223 -8.18 7.76 16.47
CA LYS A 223 -8.45 8.88 15.57
C LYS A 223 -9.94 9.21 15.54
N MET A 224 -10.25 10.48 15.30
CA MET A 224 -11.62 10.97 15.13
C MET A 224 -11.78 11.62 13.76
N ILE A 225 -13.00 11.61 13.24
CA ILE A 225 -13.36 12.29 11.99
C ILE A 225 -13.18 13.79 12.21
N SER A 226 -12.16 14.35 11.58
CA SER A 226 -11.75 15.74 11.71
C SER A 226 -12.33 16.64 10.63
N SER A 227 -12.69 16.08 9.48
CA SER A 227 -13.39 16.83 8.42
C SER A 227 -14.11 15.91 7.45
N ILE A 228 -15.20 16.41 6.84
CA ILE A 228 -15.82 15.81 5.66
C ILE A 228 -15.28 16.55 4.44
N ILE A 229 -14.60 15.83 3.54
CA ILE A 229 -14.00 16.43 2.34
C ILE A 229 -14.92 16.34 1.13
N PHE A 230 -15.76 15.29 1.07
CA PHE A 230 -16.79 15.14 0.04
C PHE A 230 -17.99 14.42 0.65
N VAL A 231 -19.20 14.86 0.28
CA VAL A 231 -20.41 14.08 0.52
C VAL A 231 -21.47 14.45 -0.50
N SER A 232 -22.14 13.44 -1.04
CA SER A 232 -23.27 13.66 -1.94
C SER A 232 -24.30 12.56 -1.77
N PHE A 233 -25.53 12.96 -1.40
CA PHE A 233 -26.72 12.15 -1.52
C PHE A 233 -27.44 12.51 -2.82
N GLY A 234 -27.53 11.55 -3.75
CA GLY A 234 -28.02 11.77 -5.11
C GLY A 234 -27.41 10.75 -6.07
N ASN A 235 -26.75 11.20 -7.13
CA ASN A 235 -26.06 10.30 -8.07
C ASN A 235 -24.54 10.59 -8.21
N PRO A 236 -23.77 10.60 -7.10
CA PRO A 236 -22.33 10.80 -7.14
C PRO A 236 -21.62 9.85 -8.11
N GLN A 237 -20.53 10.35 -8.68
CA GLN A 237 -19.68 9.63 -9.63
C GLN A 237 -18.25 9.53 -9.09
N GLY A 238 -17.49 8.58 -9.65
CA GLY A 238 -16.10 8.35 -9.30
C GLY A 238 -15.93 7.34 -8.16
N GLU A 239 -14.72 7.30 -7.62
CA GLU A 239 -14.32 6.38 -6.56
C GLU A 239 -13.65 7.16 -5.43
N CYS A 240 -13.45 6.50 -4.29
CA CYS A 240 -12.79 7.08 -3.13
C CYS A 240 -11.47 7.80 -3.47
N GLY A 241 -11.38 9.07 -3.07
CA GLY A 241 -10.28 9.98 -3.39
C GLY A 241 -10.60 10.92 -4.55
N HIS A 242 -11.56 10.55 -5.40
CA HIS A 242 -11.92 11.22 -6.64
C HIS A 242 -13.44 11.30 -6.85
N PHE A 243 -14.25 11.26 -5.78
CA PHE A 243 -15.68 11.44 -5.93
C PHE A 243 -16.01 12.83 -6.47
N LYS A 244 -17.07 12.89 -7.27
CA LYS A 244 -17.64 14.11 -7.84
C LYS A 244 -19.15 14.07 -7.71
N GLU A 245 -19.75 15.25 -7.57
CA GLU A 245 -21.19 15.39 -7.68
C GLU A 245 -21.63 14.97 -9.09
N GLY A 246 -22.75 14.25 -9.15
CA GLY A 246 -23.43 13.97 -10.41
C GLY A 246 -24.41 15.07 -10.78
N THR A 247 -25.37 14.74 -11.63
CA THR A 247 -26.45 15.67 -12.03
C THR A 247 -27.50 15.90 -10.93
N CYS A 248 -27.49 15.09 -9.88
CA CYS A 248 -28.37 15.15 -8.73
C CYS A 248 -27.56 15.12 -7.43
N HIS A 249 -27.83 16.09 -6.57
CA HIS A 249 -27.18 16.25 -5.27
C HIS A 249 -28.12 16.97 -4.30
N SER A 250 -28.27 16.46 -3.08
CA SER A 250 -28.96 17.18 -1.99
C SER A 250 -28.04 18.24 -1.39
N MET A 251 -28.44 19.51 -1.42
CA MET A 251 -27.69 20.63 -0.81
C MET A 251 -27.49 20.47 0.71
N LYS A 252 -28.30 19.63 1.38
CA LYS A 252 -28.17 19.34 2.81
C LYS A 252 -27.14 18.24 3.13
N SER A 253 -26.61 17.57 2.11
CA SER A 253 -25.64 16.47 2.24
C SER A 253 -24.49 16.80 3.19
N ARG A 254 -23.84 17.96 3.01
CA ARG A 254 -22.71 18.39 3.83
C ARG A 254 -23.10 18.61 5.29
N VAL A 255 -24.14 19.38 5.54
CA VAL A 255 -24.58 19.71 6.90
C VAL A 255 -25.03 18.46 7.65
N THR A 256 -25.77 17.56 7.00
CA THR A 256 -26.20 16.29 7.59
C THR A 256 -24.98 15.42 7.97
N ALA A 257 -24.01 15.29 7.07
CA ALA A 257 -22.82 14.48 7.32
C ALA A 257 -21.93 15.06 8.42
N GLU A 258 -21.66 16.36 8.40
CA GLU A 258 -20.85 17.03 9.41
C GLU A 258 -21.49 16.90 10.80
N LYS A 259 -22.81 17.15 10.90
CA LYS A 259 -23.54 17.03 12.17
C LYS A 259 -23.48 15.61 12.74
N ALA A 260 -23.53 14.59 11.88
CA ALA A 260 -23.52 13.21 12.31
C ALA A 260 -22.13 12.69 12.68
N CYS A 261 -21.09 13.12 11.95
CA CYS A 261 -19.78 12.47 11.94
C CYS A 261 -18.64 13.28 12.56
N PHE A 262 -18.68 14.61 12.53
CA PHE A 262 -17.57 15.44 13.00
C PHE A 262 -17.25 15.18 14.48
N GLY A 263 -15.97 14.99 14.80
CA GLY A 263 -15.49 14.75 16.15
C GLY A 263 -15.79 13.35 16.71
N LYS A 264 -16.28 12.41 15.89
CA LYS A 264 -16.57 11.04 16.31
C LYS A 264 -15.56 10.05 15.74
N HIS A 265 -15.30 8.97 16.48
CA HIS A 265 -14.52 7.84 15.99
C HIS A 265 -15.28 7.05 14.90
N GLU A 266 -16.58 6.90 15.11
CA GLU A 266 -17.51 6.19 14.24
C GLU A 266 -18.80 7.00 14.08
N CYS A 267 -19.41 6.95 12.90
CA CYS A 267 -20.73 7.50 12.65
C CYS A 267 -21.54 6.68 11.63
N PHE A 268 -22.86 6.86 11.69
CA PHE A 268 -23.82 6.24 10.78
C PHE A 268 -24.66 7.32 10.10
N LEU A 269 -24.86 7.19 8.80
CA LEU A 269 -25.68 8.07 7.99
C LEU A 269 -26.81 7.27 7.35
N GLU A 270 -28.04 7.57 7.73
CA GLU A 270 -29.23 6.96 7.13
C GLU A 270 -29.33 7.37 5.65
N VAL A 271 -29.51 6.39 4.77
CA VAL A 271 -29.59 6.57 3.32
C VAL A 271 -31.06 6.70 2.93
N SER A 272 -31.63 7.88 3.17
CA SER A 272 -33.04 8.18 2.89
C SER A 272 -33.24 9.65 2.53
N SER A 273 -34.30 9.96 1.77
CA SER A 273 -34.62 11.34 1.41
C SER A 273 -34.99 12.16 2.64
N GLU A 274 -35.61 11.54 3.65
CA GLU A 274 -35.99 12.18 4.91
C GLU A 274 -34.75 12.60 5.71
N ALA A 275 -33.72 11.75 5.78
CA ALA A 275 -32.47 12.06 6.50
C ALA A 275 -31.69 13.21 5.85
N PHE A 276 -31.80 13.36 4.53
CA PHE A 276 -31.21 14.45 3.77
C PHE A 276 -32.21 15.59 3.47
N GLY A 277 -33.36 15.58 4.14
CA GLY A 277 -34.35 16.64 4.22
C GLY A 277 -35.41 16.66 3.12
N GLU A 278 -35.11 16.18 1.91
CA GLU A 278 -36.05 16.03 0.81
C GLU A 278 -35.48 15.08 -0.25
N ASP A 279 -36.31 14.69 -1.23
CA ASP A 279 -35.85 13.94 -2.40
C ASP A 279 -35.16 14.91 -3.39
N PRO A 280 -33.82 14.81 -3.60
CA PRO A 280 -33.10 15.71 -4.48
C PRO A 280 -33.34 15.44 -5.98
N CYS A 281 -33.87 14.27 -6.35
CA CYS A 281 -34.16 13.90 -7.74
C CYS A 281 -35.19 12.78 -7.85
N VAL A 282 -36.45 13.18 -8.01
CA VAL A 282 -37.58 12.28 -8.22
C VAL A 282 -37.35 11.40 -9.47
N GLY A 283 -37.63 10.10 -9.34
CA GLY A 283 -37.45 9.13 -10.42
C GLY A 283 -35.99 8.71 -10.68
N THR A 284 -35.02 9.32 -10.00
CA THR A 284 -33.63 8.88 -10.00
C THR A 284 -33.35 8.11 -8.72
N MET A 285 -32.63 7.00 -8.86
CA MET A 285 -32.18 6.23 -7.72
C MET A 285 -31.00 6.90 -7.04
N LYS A 286 -31.07 7.06 -5.72
CA LYS A 286 -30.05 7.75 -4.95
C LYS A 286 -28.98 6.80 -4.43
N SER A 287 -27.84 7.39 -4.18
CA SER A 287 -26.73 6.82 -3.44
C SER A 287 -26.08 7.90 -2.60
N LEU A 288 -25.50 7.48 -1.49
CA LEU A 288 -24.72 8.31 -0.60
C LEU A 288 -23.25 7.94 -0.75
N ALA A 289 -22.43 8.89 -1.22
CA ALA A 289 -20.98 8.77 -1.20
C ALA A 289 -20.41 9.79 -0.20
N VAL A 290 -19.48 9.35 0.65
CA VAL A 290 -18.83 10.19 1.66
C VAL A 290 -17.33 9.93 1.66
N GLU A 291 -16.54 11.00 1.75
CA GLU A 291 -15.12 10.97 2.10
C GLU A 291 -14.87 11.89 3.28
N ALA A 292 -14.09 11.39 4.23
CA ALA A 292 -13.75 12.09 5.46
C ALA A 292 -12.27 11.97 5.78
N ILE A 293 -11.75 12.92 6.57
CA ILE A 293 -10.41 12.88 7.13
C ILE A 293 -10.47 12.49 8.61
N CYS A 294 -9.58 11.59 9.02
CA CYS A 294 -9.32 11.20 10.41
C CYS A 294 -8.05 11.89 10.93
N SER A 295 -8.10 12.44 12.15
CA SER A 295 -6.95 13.04 12.84
C SER A 295 -6.84 12.65 14.30
#